data_AF-A0A950TMT8-F1
#
_entry.id   AF-A0A950TMT8-F1
#
_cell.length_a   1.000
_cell.length_b   1.000
_cell.length_c   1.000
_cell.angle_alpha   90.00
_cell.angle_beta   90.00
_cell.angle_gamma   90.00
#
_symmetry.space_group_name_H-M   'P 1'
#
loop_
_entity.id
_entity.type
_entity.pdbx_description
1 polymer ?
#
loop_
_entity_poly.entity_id
_entity_poly.type
_entity_poly.pdbx_seq_one_letter_code
_entity_poly.pdbx_strand_id
1 'polypeptide(L)'
;MFTVAGRELAGYFATPVATVFIVIFLTLQGTLTFNLGNFFDRGQADLNPFFTFIPWVFLLLVPALTMRLWAEERRLGTIELLLTLPLT
;
A
#
# COMPACT_ATOMS: atom_id res chain seq x y z
N MET A 1 10.86 -17.52 -11.48
CA MET A 1 9.97 -16.34 -11.24
C MET A 1 9.58 -16.12 -9.77
N PHE A 2 8.93 -17.06 -9.08
CA PHE A 2 8.45 -16.85 -7.70
C PHE A 2 9.55 -16.52 -6.66
N THR A 3 10.76 -17.07 -6.83
CA THR A 3 11.91 -16.77 -5.95
C THR A 3 12.40 -15.32 -6.06
N VAL A 4 12.30 -14.72 -7.25
CA VAL A 4 12.67 -13.31 -7.47
C VAL A 4 11.63 -12.39 -6.84
N ALA A 5 10.34 -12.69 -7.06
CA ALA A 5 9.23 -11.94 -6.45
C ALA A 5 9.28 -11.95 -4.92
N GLY A 6 9.60 -13.09 -4.30
CA GLY A 6 9.75 -13.19 -2.84
C GLY A 6 10.93 -12.37 -2.28
N ARG A 7 12.06 -12.32 -3.01
CA ARG A 7 13.23 -11.53 -2.60
C ARG A 7 12.98 -10.03 -2.70
N GLU A 8 12.28 -9.59 -3.75
CA GLU A 8 11.93 -8.18 -3.92
C GLU A 8 10.86 -7.73 -2.93
N LEU A 9 9.84 -8.55 -2.65
CA LEU A 9 8.85 -8.28 -1.59
C LEU A 9 9.51 -8.11 -0.22
N ALA A 10 10.46 -8.98 0.13
CA ALA A 10 11.18 -8.90 1.40
C ALA A 10 12.09 -7.66 1.47
N GLY A 11 12.74 -7.29 0.36
CA GLY A 11 13.51 -6.04 0.26
C GLY A 11 12.61 -4.80 0.38
N TYR A 12 11.37 -4.86 -0.11
CA TYR A 12 10.43 -3.75 -0.07
C TYR A 12 9.96 -3.42 1.35
N PHE A 13 9.63 -4.43 2.16
CA PHE A 13 9.27 -4.23 3.57
C PHE A 13 10.42 -3.71 4.44
N ALA A 14 11.68 -3.83 3.97
CA ALA A 14 12.84 -3.24 4.62
C ALA A 14 13.08 -1.77 4.24
N THR A 15 12.32 -1.21 3.29
CA THR A 15 12.45 0.20 2.91
C THR A 15 11.64 1.12 3.85
N PRO A 16 12.14 2.32 4.19
CA PRO A 16 11.41 3.31 5.02
C PRO A 16 10.03 3.70 4.46
N VAL A 17 9.81 3.40 3.20
CA VAL A 17 8.64 3.69 2.39
C VAL A 17 7.42 2.91 2.85
N ALA A 18 7.60 1.61 3.10
CA ALA A 18 6.53 0.76 3.59
C ALA A 18 6.00 1.28 4.93
N THR A 19 6.91 1.75 5.79
CA THR A 19 6.55 2.38 7.08
C THR A 19 5.75 3.66 6.89
N VAL A 20 6.19 4.57 6.00
CA VAL A 20 5.44 5.81 5.69
C VAL A 20 4.04 5.50 5.18
N PHE A 21 3.92 4.50 4.30
CA PHE A 21 2.63 4.06 3.77
C PHE A 21 1.70 3.54 4.87
N ILE A 22 2.21 2.70 5.77
CA ILE A 22 1.45 2.17 6.91
C ILE A 22 0.96 3.31 7.81
N VAL A 23 1.82 4.29 8.11
CA VAL A 23 1.45 5.45 8.94
C VAL A 23 0.35 6.28 8.29
N ILE A 24 0.47 6.57 6.98
CA ILE A 24 -0.53 7.31 6.22
C ILE A 24 -1.86 6.54 6.20
N PHE A 25 -1.82 5.24 5.91
CA PHE A 25 -3.01 4.38 5.89
C PHE A 25 -3.72 4.38 7.25
N LEU A 26 -2.99 4.17 8.35
CA LEU A 26 -3.57 4.17 9.70
C LEU A 26 -4.17 5.53 10.07
N THR A 27 -3.49 6.63 9.73
CA THR A 27 -3.94 7.98 10.05
C THR A 27 -5.20 8.35 9.27
N LEU A 28 -5.23 8.10 7.95
CA LEU A 28 -6.40 8.32 7.10
C LEU A 28 -7.56 7.46 7.57
N GLN A 29 -7.32 6.16 7.76
CA GLN A 29 -8.40 5.24 8.07
C GLN A 29 -8.99 5.46 9.45
N GLY A 30 -8.14 5.74 10.45
CA GLY A 30 -8.58 6.14 11.78
C GLY A 30 -9.41 7.41 11.73
N THR A 31 -8.91 8.46 11.05
CA THR A 31 -9.62 9.74 10.97
C THR A 31 -10.97 9.60 10.28
N LEU A 32 -11.04 8.87 9.15
CA LEU A 32 -12.28 8.64 8.42
C LEU A 32 -13.29 7.81 9.22
N THR A 33 -12.83 6.75 9.88
CA THR A 33 -13.72 5.88 10.67
C THR A 33 -14.25 6.59 11.91
N PHE A 34 -13.40 7.30 12.66
CA PHE A 34 -13.77 7.93 13.91
C PHE A 34 -14.46 9.30 13.73
N ASN A 35 -13.99 10.15 12.81
CA ASN A 35 -14.56 11.49 12.60
C ASN A 35 -15.68 11.50 11.56
N LEU A 36 -15.44 10.99 10.33
CA LEU A 36 -16.47 11.01 9.28
C LEU A 36 -17.53 9.91 9.48
N GLY A 37 -17.10 8.77 10.00
CA GLY A 37 -17.98 7.65 10.30
C GLY A 37 -18.84 7.88 11.53
N ASN A 38 -18.60 8.91 12.35
CA ASN A 38 -19.29 9.12 13.63
C ASN A 38 -19.38 7.82 14.46
N PHE A 39 -18.28 7.05 14.48
CA PHE A 39 -18.27 5.71 15.10
C PHE A 39 -18.73 5.75 16.56
N PHE A 40 -18.35 6.80 17.30
CA PHE A 40 -18.76 7.00 18.69
C PHE A 40 -20.22 7.46 18.84
N ASP A 41 -20.69 8.37 17.98
CA ASP A 41 -22.06 8.91 18.08
C ASP A 41 -23.14 7.91 17.65
N ARG A 42 -22.78 6.88 16.88
CA ARG A 42 -23.73 5.81 16.51
C ARG A 42 -24.21 4.97 17.68
N GLY A 43 -23.47 4.93 18.79
CA GLY A 43 -23.79 4.07 19.93
C GLY A 43 -23.85 2.57 19.60
N GLN A 44 -23.28 2.16 18.46
CA GLN A 44 -23.27 0.79 17.95
C GLN A 44 -21.83 0.29 17.86
N ALA A 45 -21.56 -0.89 18.42
CA ALA A 45 -20.24 -1.51 18.42
C ALA A 45 -19.97 -2.28 17.10
N ASP A 46 -20.26 -1.66 15.96
CA ASP A 46 -20.16 -2.27 14.64
C ASP A 46 -19.06 -1.62 13.80
N LEU A 47 -18.24 -2.45 13.15
CA LEU A 47 -17.15 -1.99 12.27
C LEU A 47 -17.63 -1.54 10.88
N ASN A 48 -18.93 -1.33 10.69
CA ASN A 48 -19.52 -0.90 9.42
C ASN A 48 -18.87 0.38 8.81
N PRO A 49 -18.60 1.48 9.57
CA PRO A 49 -17.94 2.64 8.98
C PRO A 49 -16.54 2.33 8.49
N PHE A 50 -15.80 1.50 9.23
CA PHE A 50 -14.44 1.08 8.84
C PHE A 50 -14.45 0.37 7.48
N PHE A 51 -15.33 -0.62 7.30
CA PHE A 51 -15.43 -1.35 6.03
C PHE A 51 -15.97 -0.51 4.88
N THR A 52 -16.76 0.52 5.17
CA THR A 52 -17.27 1.45 4.15
C THR A 52 -16.16 2.36 3.62
N PHE A 53 -15.23 2.79 4.48
CA PHE A 53 -14.12 3.67 4.07
C PHE A 53 -12.89 2.91 3.55
N ILE A 54 -12.69 1.64 3.91
CA ILE A 54 -11.61 0.77 3.38
C ILE A 54 -11.45 0.87 1.85
N PRO A 55 -12.50 0.68 1.02
CA PRO A 55 -12.35 0.67 -0.43
C PRO A 55 -11.90 2.02 -0.98
N TRP A 56 -12.41 3.11 -0.43
CA TRP A 56 -12.05 4.47 -0.84
C TRP A 56 -10.60 4.81 -0.53
N VAL A 57 -10.15 4.43 0.67
CA VAL A 57 -8.77 4.60 1.11
C VAL A 57 -7.83 3.78 0.23
N PHE A 58 -8.17 2.53 -0.06
CA PHE A 58 -7.36 1.70 -0.96
C PHE A 58 -7.36 2.19 -2.42
N LEU A 59 -8.46 2.74 -2.93
CA LEU A 59 -8.51 3.28 -4.29
C LEU A 59 -7.47 4.38 -4.48
N LEU A 60 -7.21 5.19 -3.45
CA LEU A 60 -6.16 6.22 -3.47
C LEU A 60 -4.76 5.63 -3.20
N LEU A 61 -4.63 4.80 -2.17
CA LEU A 61 -3.33 4.34 -1.68
C LEU A 61 -2.70 3.24 -2.55
N VAL A 62 -3.49 2.31 -3.09
CA VAL A 62 -2.99 1.23 -3.95
C VAL A 62 -2.24 1.76 -5.18
N PRO A 63 -2.80 2.66 -6.01
CA PRO A 63 -2.06 3.20 -7.14
C PRO A 63 -0.85 4.04 -6.70
N ALA A 64 -0.95 4.79 -5.60
CA ALA A 64 0.19 5.53 -5.07
C ALA A 64 1.35 4.61 -4.65
N LEU A 65 1.04 3.44 -4.09
CA LEU A 65 2.02 2.43 -3.72
C LEU A 65 2.64 1.74 -4.94
N THR A 66 1.81 1.32 -5.89
CA THR A 66 2.27 0.55 -7.06
C THR A 66 2.97 1.40 -8.11
N MET A 67 2.51 2.64 -8.36
CA MET A 67 3.17 3.54 -9.31
C MET A 67 4.58 3.91 -8.87
N ARG A 68 4.82 4.00 -7.56
CA ARG A 68 6.16 4.24 -7.02
C ARG A 68 7.11 3.09 -7.31
N LEU A 69 6.64 1.86 -7.10
CA LEU A 69 7.40 0.64 -7.37
C LEU A 69 7.84 0.60 -8.83
N TRP A 70 6.90 0.90 -9.74
CA TRP A 70 7.16 0.96 -11.17
C TRP A 70 8.05 2.14 -11.59
N ALA A 71 7.95 3.28 -10.91
CA ALA A 71 8.78 4.46 -11.16
C ALA A 71 10.22 4.28 -10.66
N GLU A 72 10.44 3.62 -9.52
CA GLU A 72 11.78 3.31 -9.00
C GLU A 72 12.51 2.32 -9.92
N GLU A 73 11.82 1.29 -10.41
CA GLU A 73 12.37 0.35 -11.40
C GLU A 73 12.69 1.00 -12.74
N ARG A 74 11.82 1.90 -13.24
CA ARG A 74 12.11 2.69 -14.46
C ARG A 74 13.28 3.64 -14.28
N ARG A 75 13.39 4.29 -13.11
CA ARG A 75 14.45 5.26 -12.82
C ARG A 75 15.83 4.60 -12.68
N LEU A 76 15.88 3.38 -12.16
CA LEU A 76 17.13 2.63 -11.96
C LEU A 76 17.60 1.88 -13.22
N GLY A 77 16.81 1.86 -14.31
CA GLY A 77 17.15 1.16 -15.56
C GLY A 77 17.20 -0.37 -15.42
N THR A 78 16.84 -0.91 -14.26
CA THR A 78 16.91 -2.34 -13.95
C THR A 78 15.92 -3.17 -14.77
N ILE A 79 14.85 -2.53 -15.28
CA ILE A 79 13.91 -3.14 -16.23
C ILE A 79 14.62 -3.70 -17.46
N GLU A 80 15.59 -2.96 -18.01
CA GLU A 80 16.31 -3.40 -19.21
C GLU A 80 17.22 -4.59 -18.89
N LEU A 81 17.80 -4.63 -17.69
CA LEU A 81 18.64 -5.74 -17.23
C LEU A 81 17.82 -7.01 -16.95
N LEU A 82 16.62 -6.86 -16.37
CA LEU A 82 15.67 -7.95 -16.12
C LEU A 82 15.10 -8.55 -17.41
N LEU A 83 14.89 -7.73 -18.44
CA LEU A 83 14.39 -8.16 -19.75
C LEU A 83 15.47 -8.83 -20.62
N THR A 84 16.74 -8.51 -20.38
CA THR A 84 17.86 -9.03 -21.19
C THR A 84 18.55 -10.25 -20.57
N LEU A 85 18.42 -10.46 -19.26
CA LEU A 85 18.93 -11.66 -18.61
C LEU A 85 17.94 -12.84 -18.75
N PRO A 86 18.40 -14.03 -19.15
CA PRO A 86 17.57 -15.24 -19.15
C PRO A 86 17.32 -15.66 -17.69
N LEU A 87 16.23 -15.15 -17.12
CA LEU A 87 15.75 -15.58 -15.81
C LEU A 87 15.21 -17.01 -15.94
N THR A 88 16.03 -17.98 -15.57
CA THR A 88 15.63 -19.39 -15.39
C THR A 88 15.05 -19.63 -14.00
#